data_AF-A0A4D4N5R2-F1
#
_entry.id   AF-A0A4D4N5R2-F1
#
_cell.length_a   1.000
_cell.length_b   1.000
_cell.length_c   1.000
_cell.angle_alpha   90.00
_cell.angle_beta   90.00
_cell.angle_gamma   90.00
#
_symmetry.space_group_name_H-M   'P 1'
#
loop_
_entity.id
_entity.type
_entity.pdbx_description
1 polymer ?
#
loop_
_entity_poly.entity_id
_entity_poly.type
_entity_poly.pdbx_seq_one_letter_code
_entity_poly.pdbx_strand_id
1 'polypeptide(L)'
;MAVTDADGRLLFCSPAEPASCTDITHARQFSLVKLLANGPVVEILADAGYQGLGAQTGGCVVTPPHRKCKKNPPDWYEEMHERLRKAHSSRRIRVEHGIAHLKN
;
A
#
# COMPACT_ATOMS: atom_id res chain seq x y z
N MET A 1 3.54 2.32 10.48
CA MET A 1 2.55 2.60 9.42
C MET A 1 2.13 4.05 9.46
N ALA A 2 2.00 4.70 8.30
CA ALA A 2 1.44 6.04 8.17
C ALA A 2 0.39 6.08 7.05
N VAL A 3 -0.59 6.97 7.18
CA VAL A 3 -1.65 7.24 6.21
C VAL A 3 -1.64 8.73 5.89
N THR A 4 -1.68 9.06 4.61
CA THR A 4 -1.73 10.44 4.12
C THR A 4 -3.00 10.70 3.34
N ASP A 5 -3.35 11.98 3.17
CA ASP A 5 -4.32 12.38 2.16
C ASP A 5 -3.70 12.35 0.75
N ALA A 6 -4.49 12.76 -0.25
CA ALA A 6 -4.07 12.81 -1.64
C ALA A 6 -2.94 13.82 -1.91
N ASP A 7 -2.78 14.84 -1.06
CA ASP A 7 -1.71 15.84 -1.17
C ASP A 7 -0.44 15.42 -0.42
N GLY A 8 -0.46 14.24 0.20
CA GLY A 8 0.66 13.72 0.99
C GLY A 8 0.70 14.28 2.42
N ARG A 9 -0.34 14.95 2.90
CA ARG A 9 -0.41 15.41 4.29
C ARG A 9 -0.76 14.24 5.19
N LEU A 10 -0.08 14.15 6.34
CA LEU A 10 -0.31 13.07 7.28
C LEU A 10 -1.72 13.14 7.88
N LEU A 11 -2.47 12.04 7.79
CA LEU A 11 -3.76 11.85 8.45
C LEU A 11 -3.62 11.00 9.72
N PHE A 12 -2.72 10.02 9.69
CA PHE A 12 -2.49 9.10 10.81
C PHE A 12 -1.07 8.54 10.78
N CYS A 13 -0.46 8.36 11.94
CA CYS A 13 0.76 7.59 12.13
C CYS A 13 0.57 6.64 13.29
N SER A 14 0.84 5.35 13.08
CA SER A 14 0.86 4.37 14.16
C SER A 14 2.06 4.63 15.09
N PRO A 15 2.01 4.17 16.35
CA PRO A 15 3.20 4.08 17.18
C PRO A 15 4.33 3.32 16.47
N ALA A 16 5.57 3.63 16.84
CA ALA A 16 6.73 2.88 16.41
C ALA A 16 6.77 1.55 17.17
N GLU A 17 6.72 0.44 16.44
CA GLU A 17 6.93 -0.90 16.99
C GLU A 17 8.35 -1.38 16.68
N PRO A 18 8.84 -2.40 17.41
CA PRO A 18 10.08 -3.08 17.06
C PRO A 18 10.11 -3.46 15.58
N ALA A 19 11.29 -3.35 14.96
CA ALA A 19 11.50 -3.58 13.52
C ALA A 19 11.10 -4.99 13.02
N SER A 20 10.77 -5.92 13.92
CA SER A 20 10.25 -7.25 13.62
C SER A 20 8.77 -7.24 13.17
N CYS A 21 8.01 -6.18 13.48
CA CYS A 21 6.60 -6.09 13.09
C CYS A 21 6.46 -5.43 11.72
N THR A 22 5.92 -6.18 10.76
CA THR A 22 5.65 -5.64 9.42
C THR A 22 4.44 -4.70 9.46
N ASP A 23 4.50 -3.64 8.67
CA ASP A 23 3.44 -2.62 8.61
C ASP A 23 2.04 -3.18 8.27
N ILE A 24 1.96 -4.26 7.47
CA ILE A 24 0.70 -4.96 7.18
C ILE A 24 0.11 -5.66 8.41
N THR A 25 0.96 -6.18 9.30
CA THR A 25 0.55 -6.79 10.57
C THR A 25 -0.07 -5.71 11.46
N HIS A 26 0.58 -4.55 11.48
CA HIS A 26 0.08 -3.37 12.15
C HIS A 26 -1.30 -2.91 11.63
N ALA A 27 -1.48 -2.81 10.32
CA ALA A 27 -2.76 -2.46 9.72
C ALA A 27 -3.90 -3.42 10.15
N ARG A 28 -3.58 -4.72 10.34
CA ARG A 28 -4.54 -5.71 10.83
C ARG A 28 -4.84 -5.56 12.32
N GLN A 29 -3.81 -5.35 13.15
CA GLN A 29 -3.96 -5.21 14.60
C GLN A 29 -4.68 -3.93 15.02
N PHE A 30 -4.42 -2.81 14.35
CA PHE A 30 -5.01 -1.51 14.68
C PHE A 30 -6.40 -1.30 14.05
N SER A 31 -7.10 -2.38 13.69
CA SER A 31 -8.47 -2.36 13.15
C SER A 31 -8.67 -1.52 11.88
N LEU A 32 -7.61 -1.07 11.20
CA LEU A 32 -7.71 -0.33 9.94
C LEU A 32 -8.45 -1.17 8.89
N VAL A 33 -8.16 -2.47 8.84
CA VAL A 33 -8.87 -3.40 7.94
C VAL A 33 -10.37 -3.42 8.24
N LYS A 34 -10.76 -3.49 9.52
CA LYS A 34 -12.17 -3.49 9.94
C LYS A 34 -12.85 -2.15 9.65
N LEU A 35 -12.14 -1.04 9.84
CA LEU A 35 -12.63 0.30 9.51
C LEU A 35 -12.90 0.43 8.01
N LEU A 36 -11.97 0.00 7.16
CA LEU A 36 -12.11 0.10 5.71
C LEU A 36 -13.14 -0.88 5.15
N ALA A 37 -13.33 -2.03 5.78
CA ALA A 37 -14.35 -3.00 5.38
C ALA A 37 -15.78 -2.54 5.66
N ASN A 38 -16.00 -1.74 6.72
CA ASN A 38 -17.34 -1.31 7.17
C ASN A 38 -17.59 0.20 6.97
N GLY A 39 -16.56 0.94 6.58
CA GLY A 39 -16.57 2.39 6.47
C GLY A 39 -16.96 2.89 5.08
N PRO A 40 -16.83 4.20 4.83
CA PRO A 40 -17.04 4.76 3.50
C PRO A 40 -16.03 4.17 2.51
N VAL A 41 -16.49 3.97 1.27
CA VAL A 41 -15.64 3.50 0.18
C VAL A 41 -14.60 4.57 -0.13
N VAL A 42 -13.34 4.28 0.17
CA VAL A 42 -12.18 5.15 -0.05
C VAL A 42 -11.09 4.38 -0.79
N GLU A 43 -10.34 5.05 -1.66
CA GLU A 43 -9.17 4.44 -2.32
C GLU A 43 -7.90 4.77 -1.51
N ILE A 44 -7.20 3.75 -1.03
CA ILE A 44 -5.92 3.87 -0.33
C ILE A 44 -4.84 3.20 -1.17
N LEU A 45 -3.86 3.99 -1.60
CA LEU A 45 -2.71 3.50 -2.36
C LEU A 45 -1.61 3.01 -1.41
N ALA A 46 -1.37 1.70 -1.41
CA ALA A 46 -0.40 1.06 -0.54
C ALA A 46 0.75 0.40 -1.31
N ASP A 47 1.81 0.03 -0.58
CA ASP A 47 2.97 -0.68 -1.13
C ASP A 47 2.69 -2.16 -1.41
N ALA A 48 3.59 -2.82 -2.15
CA ALA A 48 3.56 -4.27 -2.35
C ALA A 48 3.55 -5.03 -1.02
N GLY A 49 4.18 -4.50 0.03
CA GLY A 49 4.14 -5.09 1.38
C GLY A 49 2.74 -5.22 1.99
N TYR A 50 1.73 -4.52 1.45
CA TYR A 50 0.33 -4.57 1.89
C TYR A 50 -0.55 -5.47 1.00
N GLN A 51 0.05 -6.26 0.10
CA GLN A 51 -0.70 -7.17 -0.76
C GLN A 51 -1.59 -8.13 0.08
N GLY A 52 -2.80 -8.36 -0.43
CA GLY A 52 -3.84 -9.13 0.26
C GLY A 52 -4.82 -8.28 1.08
N LEU A 53 -4.48 -7.04 1.47
CA LEU A 53 -5.43 -6.19 2.21
C LEU A 53 -6.61 -5.73 1.36
N GLY A 54 -6.46 -5.56 0.05
CA GLY A 54 -7.57 -5.20 -0.84
C GLY A 54 -8.76 -6.16 -0.72
N ALA A 55 -8.49 -7.48 -0.66
CA ALA A 55 -9.52 -8.50 -0.48
C ALA A 55 -10.20 -8.43 0.91
N GLN A 56 -9.50 -7.94 1.93
CA GLN A 56 -10.00 -7.81 3.29
C GLN A 56 -10.74 -6.48 3.54
N THR A 57 -10.67 -5.54 2.60
CA THR A 57 -11.15 -4.15 2.75
C THR A 57 -12.15 -3.76 1.66
N GLY A 58 -12.80 -4.73 1.02
CA GLY A 58 -13.77 -4.47 -0.04
C GLY A 58 -13.17 -3.78 -1.28
N GLY A 59 -11.85 -3.92 -1.49
CA GLY A 59 -11.13 -3.27 -2.59
C GLY A 59 -10.62 -1.86 -2.28
N CYS A 60 -10.84 -1.33 -1.07
CA CYS A 60 -10.40 0.02 -0.69
C CYS A 60 -8.86 0.15 -0.71
N VAL A 61 -8.12 -0.90 -0.35
CA VAL A 61 -6.66 -0.90 -0.40
C VAL A 61 -6.16 -1.39 -1.76
N VAL A 62 -5.57 -0.49 -2.53
CA VAL A 62 -5.00 -0.75 -3.85
C VAL A 62 -3.48 -0.86 -3.75
N THR A 63 -2.94 -2.00 -4.16
CA THR A 63 -1.49 -2.29 -4.19
C THR A 63 -0.99 -2.50 -5.61
N PRO A 64 0.33 -2.43 -5.87
CA PRO A 64 0.86 -2.76 -7.18
C PRO A 64 0.47 -4.18 -7.58
N PRO A 65 0.34 -4.45 -8.89
CA PRO A 65 -0.02 -5.78 -9.38
C PRO A 65 0.95 -6.84 -8.87
N HIS A 66 0.40 -7.94 -8.36
CA HIS A 66 1.18 -9.06 -7.86
C HIS A 66 1.89 -9.79 -9.01
N ARG A 67 3.22 -9.85 -8.96
CA ARG A 67 4.03 -10.61 -9.93
C ARG A 67 3.84 -12.09 -9.65
N LYS A 68 3.12 -12.80 -10.52
CA LYS A 68 3.04 -14.27 -10.42
C LYS A 68 4.39 -14.87 -10.82
N CYS A 69 4.95 -15.74 -9.98
CA CYS A 69 6.12 -16.53 -10.34
C CYS A 69 5.75 -17.45 -11.51
N LYS A 70 6.38 -17.20 -12.67
CA LYS A 70 6.25 -18.01 -13.87
C LYS A 70 7.65 -18.47 -14.28
N LYS A 71 7.79 -19.75 -14.63
CA LYS A 71 9.01 -20.26 -15.27
C LYS A 71 9.01 -19.80 -16.72
N ASN A 72 10.03 -19.07 -17.15
CA ASN A 72 10.19 -18.49 -18.49
C ASN A 72 8.97 -17.66 -18.93
N PRO A 73 8.67 -16.55 -18.24
CA PRO A 73 7.61 -15.65 -18.70
C PRO A 73 7.99 -15.07 -20.07
N PRO A 74 7.02 -14.86 -20.98
CA PRO A 74 7.26 -14.09 -22.19
C PRO A 74 7.74 -12.66 -21.84
N ASP A 75 8.61 -12.07 -22.66
CA ASP A 75 9.18 -10.74 -22.38
C ASP A 75 8.11 -9.65 -22.17
N TRP A 76 7.02 -9.70 -22.96
CA TRP A 76 5.90 -8.77 -22.84
C TRP A 76 5.23 -8.80 -21.46
N TYR A 77 5.31 -9.93 -20.73
CA TYR A 77 4.70 -10.08 -19.41
C TYR A 77 5.44 -9.27 -18.35
N GLU A 78 6.78 -9.32 -18.36
CA GLU A 78 7.61 -8.55 -17.43
C GLU A 78 7.55 -7.06 -17.77
N GLU A 79 7.54 -6.71 -19.05
CA GLU A 79 7.40 -5.32 -19.48
C GLU A 79 6.06 -4.72 -19.03
N MET A 80 4.96 -5.46 -19.21
CA MET A 80 3.63 -5.02 -18.75
C MET A 80 3.58 -4.89 -17.23
N HIS A 81 4.14 -5.86 -16.50
CA HIS A 81 4.21 -5.81 -15.04
C HIS A 81 4.97 -4.58 -14.57
N GLU A 82 6.14 -4.31 -15.15
CA GLU A 82 6.96 -3.16 -14.77
C GLU A 82 6.29 -1.83 -15.12
N ARG A 83 5.60 -1.72 -16.27
CA ARG A 83 4.82 -0.53 -16.64
C ARG A 83 3.73 -0.24 -15.61
N LEU A 84 2.94 -1.26 -15.23
CA LEU A 84 1.87 -1.10 -14.23
C LEU A 84 2.44 -0.78 -12.84
N ARG A 85 3.54 -1.43 -12.45
CA ARG A 85 4.24 -1.17 -11.18
C ARG A 85 4.74 0.27 -11.11
N LYS A 86 5.35 0.78 -12.19
CA LYS A 86 5.79 2.18 -12.31
C LYS A 86 4.63 3.15 -12.24
N ALA A 87 3.53 2.89 -12.96
CA ALA A 87 2.34 3.74 -12.90
C ALA A 87 1.77 3.84 -11.47
N HIS A 88 1.73 2.72 -10.74
CA HIS A 88 1.31 2.71 -9.33
C HIS A 88 2.29 3.50 -8.43
N SER A 89 3.59 3.30 -8.61
CA SER A 89 4.63 4.04 -7.86
C SER A 89 4.54 5.55 -8.11
N SER A 90 4.32 6.00 -9.35
CA SER A 90 4.12 7.42 -9.66
C SER A 90 2.90 8.02 -8.95
N ARG A 91 1.79 7.28 -8.83
CA ARG A 91 0.62 7.75 -8.06
C ARG A 91 0.94 7.90 -6.56
N ARG A 92 1.84 7.06 -6.04
CA ARG A 92 2.21 6.98 -4.62
C ARG A 92 3.33 7.93 -4.19
N ILE A 93 4.04 8.58 -5.12
CA ILE A 93 5.17 9.46 -4.78
C ILE A 93 4.83 10.54 -3.74
N ARG A 94 3.58 11.03 -3.73
CA ARG A 94 3.07 11.99 -2.73
C ARG A 94 3.02 11.41 -1.32
N VAL A 95 2.66 10.13 -1.19
CA VAL A 95 2.67 9.40 0.09
C VAL A 95 4.10 9.28 0.61
N GLU A 96 5.06 8.97 -0.26
CA GLU A 96 6.47 8.86 0.10
C GLU A 96 7.03 10.19 0.58
N HIS A 97 6.72 11.30 -0.11
CA HIS A 97 7.09 12.65 0.35
C HIS A 97 6.47 12.98 1.71
N GLY A 98 5.18 12.67 1.91
CA GLY A 98 4.50 12.86 3.19
C GLY A 98 5.17 12.14 4.36
N ILE A 99 5.58 10.88 4.14
CA ILE A 99 6.29 10.08 5.14
C ILE A 99 7.72 10.57 5.35
N ALA A 100 8.40 11.08 4.31
CA ALA A 100 9.75 11.63 4.46
C ALA A 100 9.79 12.79 5.47
N HIS A 101 8.74 13.61 5.52
CA HIS A 101 8.60 14.69 6.51
C HIS A 101 8.46 14.20 7.95
N LEU A 102 8.12 12.93 8.20
CA LEU A 102 8.04 12.35 9.55
C LEU A 102 9.39 11.86 10.09
N LYS A 103 10.41 11.76 9.24
CA LYS A 103 11.73 11.22 9.61
C LYS A 103 12.76 12.30 9.94
N ASN A 104 12.40 13.57 9.82
CA ASN A 104 13.18 14.74 10.24
C ASN A 104 12.62 15.32 11.54
#